data_AF-A0A389MSW9-F1
#
_entry.id   AF-A0A389MSW9-F1
#
_cell.length_a   1.000
_cell.length_b   1.000
_cell.length_c   1.000
_cell.angle_alpha   90.00
_cell.angle_beta   90.00
_cell.angle_gamma   90.00
#
_symmetry.space_group_name_H-M   'P 1'
#
loop_
_entity.id
_entity.type
_entity.pdbx_description
1 polymer ?
#
loop_
_entity_poly.entity_id
_entity_poly.type
_entity_poly.pdbx_seq_one_letter_code
_entity_poly.pdbx_strand_id
1 'polypeptide(L)'
;MHARDLTFVLGFMVFLTGAAEARLSVVDKISTYRRAPPADRLDLATRLGKSFSALSPGLDKEYFLRCLEETANVGDPRDIEIEAAVKLCVAAEGADPSK
;
A
#
# COMPACT_ATOMS: atom_id res chain seq x y z
N MET A 1 -5.03 58.93 3.39
CA MET A 1 -4.30 58.10 4.36
C MET A 1 -5.25 56.99 4.80
N HIS A 2 -5.33 55.84 4.12
CA HIS A 2 -4.45 54.65 4.17
C HIS A 2 -4.40 53.96 5.55
N ALA A 3 -5.28 52.96 5.74
CA ALA A 3 -5.08 51.69 6.47
C ALA A 3 -6.45 50.95 6.51
N ARG A 4 -6.90 50.27 5.44
CA ARG A 4 -6.51 48.93 4.94
C ARG A 4 -6.79 47.80 5.93
N ASP A 5 -7.85 47.06 5.63
CA ASP A 5 -7.79 45.61 5.38
C ASP A 5 -7.04 44.74 6.41
N LEU A 6 -7.57 44.52 7.61
CA LEU A 6 -6.99 43.49 8.48
C LEU A 6 -8.00 42.73 9.37
N THR A 7 -9.25 42.59 8.95
CA THR A 7 -10.26 41.77 9.67
C THR A 7 -10.74 40.56 8.86
N PHE A 8 -10.05 40.22 7.77
CA PHE A 8 -10.48 39.14 6.86
C PHE A 8 -9.58 37.88 6.85
N VAL A 9 -8.54 37.82 7.68
CA VAL A 9 -7.54 36.74 7.58
C VAL A 9 -7.12 36.22 8.96
N LEU A 10 -8.05 35.76 9.79
CA LEU A 10 -7.66 35.04 11.02
C LEU A 10 -8.72 34.03 11.49
N GLY A 11 -9.32 33.29 10.54
CA GLY A 11 -10.29 32.23 10.83
C GLY A 11 -10.10 30.96 9.99
N PHE A 12 -8.91 30.77 9.39
CA PHE A 12 -8.64 29.67 8.45
C PHE A 12 -7.23 29.09 8.67
N MET A 13 -6.92 28.67 9.90
CA MET A 13 -5.91 27.65 10.16
C MET A 13 -6.68 26.45 10.72
N VAL A 14 -7.26 25.61 9.87
CA VAL A 14 -6.59 24.41 9.34
C VAL A 14 -5.73 23.73 10.43
N PHE A 15 -6.40 23.25 11.48
CA PHE A 15 -5.93 22.07 12.21
C PHE A 15 -6.68 20.84 11.67
N LEU A 16 -6.44 20.54 10.39
CA LEU A 16 -6.60 19.20 9.84
C LEU A 16 -5.25 18.49 9.91
N THR A 17 -4.64 18.42 11.09
CA THR A 17 -3.66 17.38 11.39
C THR A 17 -4.44 16.09 11.59
N GLY A 18 -4.92 15.53 10.49
CA GLY A 18 -5.28 14.12 10.45
C GLY A 18 -4.02 13.36 10.84
N ALA A 19 -4.10 12.58 11.91
CA ALA A 19 -3.16 11.51 12.11
C ALA A 19 -3.22 10.67 10.83
N ALA A 20 -2.18 10.74 10.01
CA ALA A 20 -1.99 9.73 9.00
C ALA A 20 -1.81 8.43 9.80
N GLU A 21 -2.88 7.64 9.90
CA GLU A 21 -2.73 6.24 10.27
C GLU A 21 -1.66 5.70 9.33
N ALA A 22 -0.55 5.21 9.89
CA ALA A 22 0.61 4.77 9.12
C ALA A 22 0.20 3.54 8.30
N ARG A 23 -0.41 3.78 7.13
CA ARG A 23 -0.88 2.74 6.24
C ARG A 23 0.32 2.03 5.65
N LEU A 24 0.21 0.71 5.61
CA LEU A 24 1.21 -0.13 4.98
C LEU A 24 1.39 0.28 3.50
N SER A 25 2.65 0.42 3.11
CA SER A 25 3.07 0.94 1.80
C SER A 25 4.08 0.01 1.16
N VAL A 26 4.21 0.10 -0.17
CA VAL A 26 5.14 -0.76 -0.93
C VAL A 26 6.60 -0.53 -0.57
N VAL A 27 6.94 0.62 0.01
CA VAL A 27 8.29 0.95 0.51
C VAL A 27 8.58 0.32 1.87
N ASP A 28 7.57 -0.21 2.56
CA ASP A 28 7.78 -0.92 3.83
C ASP A 28 8.41 -2.29 3.56
N LYS A 29 9.13 -2.78 4.56
CA LYS A 29 9.68 -4.14 4.52
C LYS A 29 8.58 -5.19 4.59
N ILE A 30 8.78 -6.33 3.94
CA ILE A 30 7.85 -7.46 4.02
C ILE A 30 7.70 -7.98 5.47
N SER A 31 8.71 -7.76 6.32
CA SER A 31 8.65 -8.04 7.76
C SER A 31 7.66 -7.13 8.49
N THR A 32 7.46 -5.89 8.03
CA THR A 32 6.40 -4.98 8.50
C THR A 32 5.04 -5.50 8.06
N TYR A 33 4.89 -5.95 6.80
CA TYR A 33 3.66 -6.59 6.32
C TYR A 33 3.24 -7.76 7.21
N ARG A 34 4.19 -8.61 7.62
CA ARG A 34 3.91 -9.76 8.50
C ARG A 34 3.35 -9.38 9.87
N ARG A 35 3.78 -8.24 10.42
CA ARG A 35 3.38 -7.77 11.75
C ARG A 35 2.17 -6.83 11.71
N ALA A 36 1.81 -6.35 10.51
CA ALA A 36 0.73 -5.41 10.33
C ALA A 36 -0.64 -6.04 10.66
N PRO A 37 -1.60 -5.24 11.17
CA PRO A 37 -2.99 -5.65 11.31
C PRO A 37 -3.57 -6.22 10.00
N PRO A 38 -4.52 -7.18 10.08
CA PRO A 38 -5.18 -7.71 8.88
C PRO A 38 -5.84 -6.64 8.01
N ALA A 39 -6.36 -5.58 8.62
CA ALA A 39 -6.97 -4.45 7.91
C ALA A 39 -5.98 -3.71 7.00
N ASP A 40 -4.75 -3.50 7.46
CA ASP A 40 -3.72 -2.78 6.68
C ASP A 40 -3.20 -3.63 5.52
N ARG A 41 -3.09 -4.94 5.74
CA ARG A 41 -2.72 -5.92 4.70
C ARG A 41 -3.80 -5.95 3.61
N LEU A 42 -5.07 -5.94 4.02
CA LEU A 42 -6.23 -5.89 3.12
C LEU A 42 -6.31 -4.58 2.34
N ASP A 43 -6.07 -3.43 2.97
CA ASP A 43 -6.02 -2.13 2.31
C ASP A 43 -4.92 -2.09 1.24
N LEU A 44 -3.70 -2.50 1.61
CA LEU A 44 -2.57 -2.58 0.67
C LEU A 44 -2.90 -3.49 -0.52
N ALA A 45 -3.38 -4.71 -0.28
CA ALA A 45 -3.72 -5.64 -1.35
C ALA A 45 -4.87 -5.12 -2.23
N THR A 46 -5.84 -4.42 -1.66
CA THR A 46 -6.93 -3.78 -2.42
C THR A 46 -6.39 -2.70 -3.34
N ARG A 47 -5.46 -1.88 -2.84
CA ARG A 47 -4.80 -0.83 -3.63
C ARG A 47 -3.95 -1.41 -4.75
N LEU A 48 -3.21 -2.49 -4.47
CA LEU A 48 -2.45 -3.22 -5.48
C LEU A 48 -3.37 -3.83 -6.54
N GLY A 49 -4.40 -4.58 -6.14
CA GLY A 49 -5.37 -5.16 -7.08
C GLY A 49 -5.99 -4.11 -8.02
N LYS A 50 -6.38 -2.94 -7.48
CA LYS A 50 -6.87 -1.83 -8.31
C LYS A 50 -5.82 -1.27 -9.28
N SER A 51 -4.55 -1.28 -8.90
CA SER A 51 -3.45 -0.73 -9.71
C SER A 51 -3.03 -1.68 -10.83
N PHE A 52 -3.13 -3.00 -10.61
CA PHE A 52 -2.64 -4.03 -11.52
C PHE A 52 -3.75 -4.76 -12.30
N SER A 53 -5.02 -4.62 -11.92
CA SER A 53 -6.15 -5.27 -12.60
C SER A 53 -6.28 -4.89 -14.08
N ALA A 54 -5.81 -3.70 -14.47
CA ALA A 54 -5.75 -3.27 -15.85
C ALA A 54 -4.68 -3.99 -16.69
N LEU A 55 -3.65 -4.54 -16.04
CA LEU A 55 -2.57 -5.28 -16.70
C LEU A 55 -2.93 -6.76 -16.90
N SER A 56 -3.53 -7.37 -15.88
CA SER A 56 -4.05 -8.75 -15.94
C SER A 56 -5.24 -8.85 -15.01
N PRO A 57 -6.39 -9.39 -15.47
CA PRO A 57 -7.57 -9.56 -14.61
C PRO A 57 -7.33 -10.53 -13.46
N GLY A 58 -6.24 -11.33 -13.49
CA GLY A 58 -5.84 -12.22 -12.40
C GLY A 58 -5.00 -11.56 -11.31
N LEU A 59 -4.52 -10.34 -11.53
CA LEU A 59 -3.78 -9.55 -10.52
C LEU A 59 -4.75 -8.76 -9.66
N ASP A 60 -5.60 -9.48 -8.94
CA ASP A 60 -6.62 -8.92 -8.05
C ASP A 60 -6.17 -8.86 -6.58
N LYS A 61 -7.05 -8.37 -5.71
CA LYS A 61 -6.78 -8.21 -4.28
C LYS A 61 -6.48 -9.57 -3.63
N GLU A 62 -7.29 -10.57 -3.93
CA GLU A 62 -7.16 -11.94 -3.42
C GLU A 62 -5.81 -12.55 -3.81
N TYR A 63 -5.37 -12.33 -5.05
CA TYR A 63 -4.07 -12.75 -5.55
C TYR A 63 -2.93 -12.12 -4.74
N PHE A 64 -2.93 -10.79 -4.57
CA PHE A 64 -1.87 -10.10 -3.84
C PHE A 64 -1.87 -10.44 -2.34
N LEU A 65 -3.02 -10.63 -1.71
CA LEU A 65 -3.10 -11.09 -0.32
C LEU A 65 -2.35 -12.41 -0.14
N ARG A 66 -2.72 -13.42 -0.94
CA ARG A 66 -2.12 -14.75 -0.86
C ARG A 66 -0.63 -14.72 -1.17
N CYS A 67 -0.24 -14.08 -2.27
CA CYS A 67 1.16 -14.07 -2.69
C CYS A 67 2.07 -13.34 -1.67
N LEU A 68 1.62 -12.21 -1.12
CA LEU A 68 2.38 -11.49 -0.09
C LEU A 68 2.41 -12.26 1.25
N GLU A 69 1.35 -12.98 1.61
CA GLU A 69 1.33 -13.87 2.77
C GLU A 69 2.32 -15.03 2.62
N GLU A 70 2.31 -15.71 1.47
CA GLU A 70 3.27 -16.77 1.16
C GLU A 70 4.71 -16.23 1.21
N THR A 71 4.96 -15.08 0.57
CA THR A 71 6.28 -14.43 0.55
C THR A 71 6.75 -14.02 1.95
N ALA A 72 5.85 -13.53 2.80
CA ALA A 72 6.17 -13.13 4.18
C ALA A 72 6.43 -14.32 5.12
N ASN A 73 5.95 -15.52 4.75
CA ASN A 73 6.05 -16.74 5.55
C ASN A 73 7.21 -17.67 5.13
N VAL A 74 7.96 -17.34 4.07
CA VAL A 74 9.22 -18.04 3.76
C VAL A 74 10.19 -17.83 4.94
N GLY A 75 10.83 -18.91 5.41
CA GLY A 75 11.44 -19.07 6.74
C GLY A 75 12.51 -18.07 7.19
N ASP A 76 12.92 -17.15 6.32
CA ASP A 76 13.54 -15.88 6.70
C ASP A 76 12.75 -14.78 5.98
N PRO A 77 12.14 -13.80 6.67
CA PRO A 77 11.50 -12.70 5.97
C PRO A 77 12.60 -11.97 5.25
N ARG A 78 12.80 -12.30 3.96
CA ARG A 78 13.84 -11.67 3.14
C ARG A 78 13.73 -10.18 3.41
N ASP A 79 14.84 -9.50 3.69
CA ASP A 79 14.86 -8.08 4.05
C ASP A 79 14.57 -7.19 2.83
N ILE A 80 13.54 -7.55 2.07
CA ILE A 80 13.06 -6.91 0.88
C ILE A 80 11.88 -6.02 1.23
N GLU A 81 11.73 -5.00 0.41
CA GLU A 81 10.55 -4.16 0.38
C GLU A 81 9.36 -4.92 -0.20
N ILE A 82 8.16 -4.50 0.20
CA ILE A 82 6.90 -5.00 -0.34
C ILE A 82 6.86 -4.79 -1.85
N GLU A 83 7.43 -3.71 -2.39
CA GLU A 83 7.54 -3.49 -3.84
C GLU A 83 8.25 -4.66 -4.55
N ALA A 84 9.36 -5.14 -4.00
CA ALA A 84 10.09 -6.27 -4.56
C ALA A 84 9.28 -7.57 -4.45
N ALA A 85 8.54 -7.77 -3.36
CA ALA A 85 7.61 -8.89 -3.22
C ALA A 85 6.49 -8.83 -4.27
N VAL A 86 5.89 -7.66 -4.49
CA VAL A 86 4.86 -7.43 -5.52
C VAL A 86 5.39 -7.74 -6.91
N LYS A 87 6.61 -7.31 -7.25
CA LYS A 87 7.23 -7.65 -8.54
C LYS A 87 7.40 -9.15 -8.73
N LEU A 88 7.77 -9.88 -7.68
CA LEU A 88 7.84 -11.34 -7.71
C LEU A 88 6.45 -11.97 -7.91
N CYS A 89 5.43 -11.46 -7.23
CA CYS A 89 4.05 -11.90 -7.44
C CYS A 89 3.61 -11.69 -8.89
N VAL A 90 3.77 -10.48 -9.43
CA VAL A 90 3.40 -10.20 -10.83
C VAL A 90 4.16 -11.10 -11.82
N ALA A 91 5.46 -11.31 -11.59
CA ALA A 91 6.25 -12.21 -12.41
C ALA A 91 5.79 -13.67 -12.31
N ALA A 92 5.39 -14.12 -11.12
CA ALA A 92 4.86 -15.47 -10.90
C ALA A 92 3.50 -15.68 -11.58
N GLU A 93 2.61 -14.66 -11.59
CA GLU A 93 1.34 -14.71 -12.32
C GLU A 93 1.55 -14.94 -13.82
N GLY A 94 2.50 -14.23 -14.43
CA GLY A 94 2.81 -14.39 -15.85
C GLY A 94 3.61 -15.65 -16.20
N ALA A 95 4.19 -16.32 -15.20
CA ALA A 95 4.96 -17.55 -15.37
C ALA A 95 4.15 -18.83 -15.12
N ASP A 96 2.92 -18.72 -14.61
CA ASP A 96 2.04 -19.86 -14.38
C ASP A 96 1.53 -20.40 -15.73
N PRO A 97 1.94 -21.61 -16.16
CA PRO A 97 1.56 -22.17 -17.46
C PRO A 97 0.14 -22.76 -17.46
N SER A 98 -0.60 -22.68 -16.35
CA SER A 98 -1.94 -23.24 -16.20
C SER A 98 -3.06 -22.25 -16.58
N LYS A 99 -2.69 -21.07 -17.10
CA LYS A 99 -3.60 -20.01 -17.53
C LYS A 99 -3.63 -19.84 -19.05
#